data_AF-A0A1B7WE92-F1
#
_entry.id   AF-A0A1B7WE92-F1
#
_cell.length_a   1.000
_cell.length_b   1.000
_cell.length_c   1.000
_cell.angle_alpha   90.00
_cell.angle_beta   90.00
_cell.angle_gamma   90.00
#
_symmetry.space_group_name_H-M   'P 1'
#
loop_
_entity.id
_entity.type
_entity.pdbx_description
1 polymer ?
#
loop_
_entity_poly.entity_id
_entity_poly.type
_entity_poly.pdbx_seq_one_letter_code
_entity_poly.pdbx_strand_id
1 'polypeptide(L)'
;MGKLLKPRQEKFAKALATGLPLAKAAKQAGYNPDPAHACRRAKTANVSQRVTELRAIAEEKLELSRQEYLKTAWSRYIELAPDHPVTAKYGEMVAKAQGWNEPDKVE
;
A
#
# COMPACT_ATOMS: atom_id res chain seq x y z
N MET A 1 -20.16 -12.82 -1.71
CA MET A 1 -19.16 -12.96 -2.79
C MET A 1 -19.51 -11.99 -3.90
N GLY A 2 -18.60 -11.07 -4.24
CA GLY A 2 -18.81 -10.11 -5.33
C GLY A 2 -18.92 -10.80 -6.69
N LYS A 3 -19.71 -10.23 -7.61
CA LYS A 3 -19.92 -10.76 -8.96
C LYS A 3 -18.59 -10.87 -9.70
N LEU A 4 -18.32 -12.00 -10.36
CA LEU A 4 -17.08 -12.25 -11.10
C LEU A 4 -16.86 -11.15 -12.17
N LEU A 5 -15.74 -10.42 -12.07
CA LEU A 5 -15.40 -9.38 -13.03
C LEU A 5 -14.90 -9.99 -14.34
N LYS A 6 -15.26 -9.36 -15.46
CA LYS A 6 -14.66 -9.70 -16.75
C LYS A 6 -13.16 -9.40 -16.71
N PRO A 7 -12.30 -10.13 -17.46
CA PRO A 7 -10.84 -9.95 -17.40
C PRO A 7 -10.36 -8.50 -17.57
N ARG A 8 -10.98 -7.74 -18.48
CA ARG A 8 -10.67 -6.31 -18.67
C ARG A 8 -11.08 -5.42 -17.49
N GLN A 9 -12.18 -5.74 -16.83
CA GLN A 9 -12.60 -5.00 -15.63
C GLN A 9 -11.69 -5.30 -14.45
N GLU A 10 -11.26 -6.56 -14.29
CA GLU A 10 -10.27 -6.94 -13.27
C GLU A 10 -8.94 -6.24 -13.51
N LYS A 11 -8.45 -6.19 -14.76
CA LYS A 11 -7.23 -5.47 -15.12
C LYS A 11 -7.35 -3.96 -14.84
N PHE A 12 -8.52 -3.38 -15.09
CA PHE A 12 -8.81 -1.98 -14.77
C PHE A 12 -8.82 -1.73 -13.26
N ALA A 13 -9.52 -2.57 -12.49
CA ALA A 13 -9.57 -2.48 -11.03
C ALA A 13 -8.18 -2.60 -10.40
N LYS A 14 -7.36 -3.56 -10.86
CA LYS A 14 -5.96 -3.70 -10.42
C LYS A 14 -5.13 -2.44 -10.68
N ALA A 15 -5.24 -1.85 -11.86
CA ALA A 15 -4.52 -0.61 -12.18
C ALA A 15 -4.98 0.58 -11.32
N LEU A 16 -6.28 0.68 -11.00
CA LEU A 16 -6.78 1.73 -10.10
C LEU A 16 -6.36 1.52 -8.64
N ALA A 17 -6.29 0.25 -8.20
CA ALA A 17 -5.85 -0.09 -6.86
C ALA A 17 -4.38 0.34 -6.63
N THR A 18 -3.53 0.25 -7.65
CA THR A 18 -2.13 0.73 -7.60
C THR A 18 -1.99 2.25 -7.76
N GLY A 19 -3.09 3.01 -7.84
CA GLY A 19 -3.07 4.48 -7.91
C GLY A 19 -2.90 5.06 -9.31
N LEU A 20 -3.05 4.28 -10.39
CA LEU A 20 -2.95 4.86 -11.73
C LEU A 20 -4.14 5.80 -12.02
N PRO A 21 -3.92 6.91 -12.75
CA PRO A 21 -4.98 7.76 -13.25
C PRO A 21 -5.98 7.01 -14.14
N LEU A 22 -7.25 7.40 -14.10
CA LEU A 22 -8.36 6.74 -14.82
C LEU A 22 -8.08 6.43 -16.29
N ALA A 23 -7.58 7.41 -17.05
CA ALA A 23 -7.28 7.26 -18.47
C ALA A 23 -6.15 6.24 -18.71
N LYS A 24 -5.11 6.24 -17.87
CA LYS A 24 -3.98 5.29 -17.96
C LYS A 24 -4.42 3.88 -17.59
N ALA A 25 -5.19 3.73 -16.51
CA ALA A 25 -5.76 2.46 -16.11
C ALA A 25 -6.68 1.88 -17.22
N ALA A 26 -7.50 2.74 -17.84
CA ALA A 26 -8.40 2.35 -18.93
C ALA A 26 -7.60 1.85 -20.14
N LYS A 27 -6.58 2.59 -20.57
CA LYS A 27 -5.67 2.20 -21.67
C LYS A 27 -4.99 0.86 -21.37
N GLN A 28 -4.46 0.67 -20.17
CA GLN A 28 -3.78 -0.56 -19.76
C GLN A 28 -4.73 -1.77 -19.75
N ALA A 29 -5.99 -1.55 -19.39
CA ALA A 29 -7.07 -2.55 -19.46
C ALA A 29 -7.63 -2.76 -20.89
N GLY A 30 -7.08 -2.05 -21.88
CA GLY A 30 -7.46 -2.12 -23.29
C GLY A 30 -8.75 -1.36 -23.62
N TYR A 31 -9.24 -0.49 -22.74
CA TYR A 31 -10.37 0.41 -23.01
C TYR A 31 -9.93 1.69 -23.74
N ASN A 32 -10.89 2.39 -24.33
CA ASN A 32 -10.69 3.77 -24.78
C ASN A 32 -10.24 4.62 -23.56
N PRO A 33 -9.13 5.38 -23.67
CA PRO A 33 -8.61 6.21 -22.57
C PRO A 33 -9.43 7.46 -22.25
N ASP A 34 -10.58 7.69 -22.91
CA ASP A 34 -11.48 8.80 -22.59
C ASP A 34 -11.81 8.84 -21.06
N PRO A 35 -11.46 9.95 -20.37
CA PRO A 35 -11.69 10.12 -18.94
C PRO A 35 -13.16 9.97 -18.52
N ALA A 36 -14.13 10.43 -19.32
CA ALA A 36 -15.54 10.35 -18.99
C ALA A 36 -16.03 8.90 -18.98
N HIS A 37 -15.61 8.10 -19.96
CA HIS A 37 -15.90 6.66 -20.01
C HIS A 37 -15.18 5.90 -18.89
N ALA A 38 -13.92 6.23 -18.61
CA ALA A 38 -13.16 5.63 -17.53
C ALA A 38 -13.77 5.94 -16.15
N CYS A 39 -14.20 7.18 -15.92
CA CYS A 39 -14.87 7.61 -14.69
C CYS A 39 -16.18 6.83 -14.47
N ARG A 40 -17.04 6.74 -15.49
CA ARG A 40 -18.26 5.93 -15.43
C ARG A 40 -17.97 4.48 -15.07
N ARG A 41 -16.92 3.89 -15.66
CA ARG A 41 -16.51 2.51 -15.37
C ARG A 41 -16.00 2.34 -13.94
N ALA A 42 -15.21 3.29 -13.44
CA ALA A 42 -14.69 3.25 -12.07
C ALA A 42 -15.81 3.30 -11.01
N LYS A 43 -16.92 4.01 -11.31
CA LYS A 43 -18.09 4.12 -10.43
C LYS A 43 -19.02 2.90 -10.46
N THR A 44 -18.81 1.94 -11.35
CA THR A 44 -19.64 0.72 -11.32
C THR A 44 -19.36 -0.10 -10.07
N ALA A 45 -20.42 -0.55 -9.39
CA ALA A 45 -20.34 -1.22 -8.09
C ALA A 45 -19.25 -2.32 -8.06
N ASN A 46 -19.25 -3.22 -9.05
CA ASN A 46 -18.28 -4.31 -9.14
C ASN A 46 -16.82 -3.83 -9.22
N VAL A 47 -16.54 -2.78 -10.01
CA VAL A 47 -15.17 -2.26 -10.15
C VAL A 47 -14.77 -1.52 -8.88
N SER A 48 -15.64 -0.66 -8.35
CA SER A 48 -15.36 0.10 -7.13
C SER A 48 -15.11 -0.80 -5.92
N GLN A 49 -15.98 -1.80 -5.70
CA GLN A 49 -15.83 -2.79 -4.63
C GLN A 49 -14.51 -3.54 -4.78
N ARG A 50 -14.17 -3.97 -5.99
CA ARG A 50 -12.91 -4.68 -6.24
C ARG A 50 -11.68 -3.82 -5.97
N VAL A 51 -11.73 -2.54 -6.33
CA VAL A 51 -10.63 -1.61 -6.03
C VAL A 51 -10.45 -1.49 -4.51
N THR A 52 -11.55 -1.38 -3.75
CA THR A 52 -11.49 -1.34 -2.28
C THR A 52 -10.90 -2.63 -1.70
N GLU A 53 -11.36 -3.80 -2.15
CA GLU A 53 -10.81 -5.09 -1.72
C GLU A 53 -9.29 -5.18 -1.99
N LEU A 54 -8.85 -4.81 -3.20
CA LEU A 54 -7.45 -4.87 -3.57
C LEU A 54 -6.59 -3.91 -2.74
N ARG A 55 -7.12 -2.75 -2.38
CA ARG A 55 -6.43 -1.79 -1.50
C ARG A 55 -6.34 -2.30 -0.07
N ALA A 56 -7.42 -2.87 0.47
CA ALA A 56 -7.41 -3.49 1.80
C ALA A 56 -6.39 -4.64 1.89
N ILE A 57 -6.31 -5.50 0.86
CA ILE A 57 -5.30 -6.56 0.78
C ILE A 57 -3.87 -5.97 0.73
N ALA A 58 -3.67 -4.87 0.01
CA ALA A 58 -2.36 -4.23 -0.07
C ALA A 58 -1.95 -3.59 1.26
N GLU A 59 -2.90 -2.98 1.97
CA GLU A 59 -2.72 -2.39 3.29
C GLU A 59 -2.41 -3.44 4.35
N GLU A 60 -3.14 -4.56 4.37
CA GLU A 60 -2.88 -5.69 5.26
C GLU A 60 -1.47 -6.26 5.05
N LYS A 61 -1.04 -6.42 3.79
CA LYS A 61 0.32 -6.86 3.48
C LYS A 61 1.39 -5.85 3.90
N LEU A 62 1.11 -4.57 3.75
CA LEU A 62 2.03 -3.51 4.19
C LEU A 62 2.17 -3.50 5.71
N GLU A 63 1.07 -3.68 6.43
CA GLU A 63 1.05 -3.76 7.89
C GLU A 63 1.83 -4.99 8.39
N LEU A 64 1.59 -6.17 7.81
CA LEU A 64 2.39 -7.38 8.09
C LEU A 64 3.89 -7.13 7.87
N SER A 65 4.26 -6.53 6.73
CA SER A 65 5.66 -6.21 6.42
C SER A 65 6.26 -5.22 7.43
N ARG A 66 5.49 -4.22 7.87
CA ARG A 66 5.92 -3.26 8.89
C ARG A 66 6.16 -3.94 10.23
N GLN A 67 5.27 -4.86 10.64
CA GLN A 67 5.41 -5.62 11.88
C GLN A 67 6.63 -6.55 11.84
N GLU A 68 6.88 -7.24 10.73
CA GLU A 68 8.07 -8.07 10.52
C GLU A 68 9.37 -7.25 10.57
N TYR A 69 9.36 -6.06 9.95
CA TYR A 69 10.47 -5.12 10.00
C TYR A 69 10.76 -4.66 11.43
N LEU A 70 9.72 -4.27 12.18
CA LEU A 70 9.82 -3.87 13.59
C LEU A 70 10.40 -4.98 14.46
N LYS A 71 9.88 -6.20 14.32
CA LYS A 71 10.37 -7.37 15.05
C LYS A 71 11.85 -7.60 14.78
N THR A 72 12.25 -7.54 13.51
CA THR A 72 13.65 -7.75 13.11
C THR A 72 14.58 -6.66 13.65
N ALA A 73 14.17 -5.39 13.57
CA ALA A 73 14.94 -4.27 14.10
C ALA A 73 15.09 -4.35 15.63
N TRP A 74 14.01 -4.71 16.34
CA TRP A 74 14.01 -4.87 17.78
C TRP A 74 14.87 -6.05 18.26
N SER A 75 14.75 -7.22 17.64
CA SER A 75 15.60 -8.38 17.96
C SER A 75 17.08 -8.05 17.81
N ARG A 76 17.47 -7.39 16.71
CA ARG A 76 18.86 -6.98 16.50
C ARG A 76 19.32 -5.94 17.52
N TYR A 77 18.46 -5.01 17.91
CA TYR A 77 18.80 -4.01 18.92
C TYR A 77 19.08 -4.64 20.31
N ILE A 78 18.28 -5.64 20.71
CA ILE A 78 18.47 -6.33 22.01
C ILE A 78 19.67 -7.27 21.98
N GLU A 79 19.88 -8.00 20.88
CA GLU A 79 20.92 -9.04 20.80
C GLU A 79 22.32 -8.48 20.59
N LEU A 80 22.45 -7.27 20.04
CA LEU A 80 23.74 -6.64 19.81
C LEU A 80 24.29 -6.02 21.10
N ALA A 81 25.61 -6.17 21.29
CA ALA A 81 26.30 -5.47 22.37
C ALA A 81 26.15 -3.93 22.21
N PRO A 82 26.09 -3.17 23.32
CA PRO A 82 25.89 -1.71 23.26
C PRO A 82 26.97 -0.95 22.48
N ASP A 83 28.19 -1.50 22.43
CA ASP A 83 29.35 -0.97 21.72
C ASP A 83 29.45 -1.44 20.26
N HIS A 84 28.55 -2.31 19.82
CA HIS A 84 28.56 -2.82 18.46
C HIS A 84 28.18 -1.69 17.47
N PRO A 85 28.94 -1.49 16.38
CA PRO A 85 28.88 -0.29 15.54
C PRO A 85 27.55 -0.03 14.83
N VAL A 86 26.63 -0.99 14.81
CA VAL A 86 25.29 -0.85 14.21
C VAL A 86 24.14 -0.80 15.22
N THR A 87 24.41 -0.91 16.52
CA THR A 87 23.38 -0.86 17.57
C THR A 87 22.63 0.47 17.55
N ALA A 88 23.35 1.59 17.39
CA ALA A 88 22.75 2.92 17.23
C ALA A 88 21.81 3.00 16.02
N LYS A 89 22.21 2.41 14.88
CA LYS A 89 21.41 2.37 13.65
C LYS A 89 20.09 1.60 13.84
N TYR A 90 20.11 0.47 14.54
CA TYR A 90 18.87 -0.27 14.83
C TYR A 90 17.99 0.47 15.84
N GLY A 91 18.58 1.15 16.83
CA GLY A 91 17.85 2.04 17.73
C GLY A 91 17.11 3.16 16.99
N GLU A 92 17.76 3.82 16.03
CA GLU A 92 17.11 4.83 15.17
C GLU A 92 15.97 4.24 14.32
N MET A 93 16.15 3.04 13.79
CA MET A 93 15.12 2.35 12.99
C MET A 93 13.89 2.03 13.84
N VAL A 94 14.08 1.58 15.08
CA VAL A 94 12.98 1.34 16.04
C VAL A 94 12.29 2.65 16.40
N ALA A 95 13.04 3.70 16.76
CA ALA A 95 12.47 5.01 17.13
C ALA A 95 11.64 5.61 15.99
N LYS A 96 12.13 5.57 14.75
CA LYS A 96 11.39 6.02 13.56
C LYS A 96 10.13 5.20 13.33
N ALA A 97 10.21 3.88 13.46
CA ALA A 97 9.07 3.01 13.20
C ALA A 97 7.97 3.09 14.29
N GLN A 98 8.34 3.49 15.52
CA GLN A 98 7.42 3.78 16.65
C GLN A 98 6.89 5.23 16.64
N GLY A 99 7.34 6.10 15.71
CA GLY A 99 6.92 7.50 15.64
C GLY A 99 7.55 8.41 16.70
N TRP A 100 8.60 7.97 17.40
CA TRP A 100 9.23 8.73 18.50
C TRP A 100 10.16 9.86 18.03
N ASN A 101 10.39 9.99 16.72
CA ASN A 101 11.26 11.00 16.11
C ASN A 101 10.49 12.08 15.32
N GLU A 102 9.16 12.13 15.43
CA GLU A 102 8.43 13.29 14.92
C GLU A 102 8.56 14.41 15.96
N PRO A 103 9.21 15.54 15.65
CA PRO A 103 9.09 16.71 16.52
C PRO A 103 7.60 17.01 16.60
N ASP A 104 7.07 17.09 17.83
CA ASP A 104 5.70 17.54 18.06
C ASP A 104 5.48 18.77 17.17
N LYS A 105 4.51 18.69 16.26
CA LYS A 105 4.10 19.86 15.51
C LYS A 105 3.48 20.80 16.52
N VAL A 106 4.30 21.71 17.03
CA VAL A 106 3.83 22.86 17.80
C VAL A 106 3.03 23.71 16.81
N GLU A 107 1.71 23.63 16.88
CA GLU A 107 0.79 24.56 16.22
C GLU A 107 0.80 25.94 16.89
#